data_AF-A0A0P4WDN5-F1
#
_entry.id   AF-A0A0P4WDN5-F1
#
_cell.length_a   1.000
_cell.length_b   1.000
_cell.length_c   1.000
_cell.angle_alpha   90.00
_cell.angle_beta   90.00
_cell.angle_gamma   90.00
#
_symmetry.space_group_name_H-M   'P 1'
#
loop_
_entity.id
_entity.type
_entity.pdbx_description
1 polymer ?
#
loop_
_entity_poly.entity_id
_entity_poly.type
_entity_poly.pdbx_seq_one_letter_code
_entity_poly.pdbx_strand_id
1 'polypeptide(L)'
;MDQEGELEWGESVQGFVLGSFFYGYAITQIVGGRAAEVYGVRWVFGSCILAGGVSALLSPIAARTHYGLLITVRFLQGMCQGVSWPSMHALIVQWTPPLERPRFIGFVYFGEFRRVVRGAKVTEKCDEVLSEVHQRSLTGYMVRMKVWGATMGIESFRRRQGVVRT
;
A
#
# COMPACT_ATOMS: atom_id res chain seq x y z
N MET A 1 13.85 -20.82 -3.82
CA MET A 1 14.00 -19.92 -2.66
C MET A 1 12.80 -18.99 -2.73
N ASP A 2 11.66 -19.52 -2.33
CA ASP A 2 10.40 -18.79 -2.37
C ASP A 2 10.30 -18.04 -1.03
N GLN A 3 10.32 -16.71 -1.09
CA GLN A 3 10.19 -15.89 0.11
C GLN A 3 8.79 -16.09 0.67
N GLU A 4 8.69 -16.82 1.78
CA GLU A 4 7.49 -16.96 2.61
C GLU A 4 7.11 -15.59 3.21
N GLY A 5 6.37 -14.81 2.42
CA GLY A 5 5.66 -13.62 2.89
C GLY A 5 4.32 -14.03 3.54
N GLU A 6 3.92 -13.30 4.57
CA GLU A 6 2.83 -13.55 5.54
C GLU A 6 1.39 -13.72 4.95
N LEU A 7 1.25 -13.84 3.63
CA LEU A 7 0.02 -14.14 2.89
C LEU A 7 0.36 -15.05 1.70
N GLU A 8 0.21 -16.37 1.83
CA GLU A 8 0.39 -17.35 0.74
C GLU A 8 -0.71 -17.20 -0.34
N TRP A 9 -0.69 -16.12 -1.10
CA TRP A 9 -1.58 -15.93 -2.24
C TRP A 9 -0.82 -16.25 -3.51
N GLY A 10 -1.28 -17.29 -4.21
CA GLY A 10 -0.74 -17.66 -5.52
C GLY A 10 -0.75 -16.47 -6.49
N GLU A 11 0.23 -16.42 -7.37
CA GLU A 11 0.44 -15.33 -8.34
C GLU A 11 -0.82 -15.03 -9.17
N SER A 12 -1.62 -16.06 -9.47
CA SER A 12 -2.92 -15.94 -10.12
C SER A 12 -3.93 -15.09 -9.33
N VAL A 13 -4.01 -15.28 -8.00
CA VAL A 13 -4.91 -14.53 -7.12
C VAL A 13 -4.48 -13.07 -7.02
N GLN A 14 -3.18 -12.79 -6.97
CA GLN A 14 -2.66 -11.42 -6.98
C GLN A 14 -3.05 -10.70 -8.28
N GLY A 15 -2.95 -11.40 -9.42
CA GLY A 15 -3.42 -10.90 -10.71
C GLY A 15 -4.92 -10.58 -10.71
N PHE A 16 -5.77 -11.44 -10.14
CA PHE A 16 -7.21 -11.18 -10.02
C PHE A 16 -7.52 -9.98 -9.12
N VAL A 17 -6.84 -9.85 -7.98
CA VAL A 17 -7.01 -8.70 -7.08
C VAL A 17 -6.66 -7.40 -7.81
N LEU A 18 -5.54 -7.36 -8.55
CA LEU A 18 -5.13 -6.20 -9.32
C LEU A 18 -6.10 -5.91 -10.49
N GLY A 19 -6.51 -6.95 -11.21
CA GLY A 19 -7.45 -6.86 -12.33
C GLY A 19 -8.84 -6.39 -11.91
N SER A 20 -9.34 -6.82 -10.76
CA SER A 20 -10.68 -6.43 -10.25
C SER A 20 -10.84 -4.92 -10.10
N PHE A 21 -9.77 -4.23 -9.70
CA PHE A 21 -9.75 -2.78 -9.63
C PHE A 21 -9.94 -2.14 -11.02
N PHE A 22 -9.23 -2.63 -12.04
CA PHE A 22 -9.34 -2.13 -13.42
C PHE A 22 -10.72 -2.42 -14.03
N TYR A 23 -11.31 -3.58 -13.75
CA TYR A 23 -12.67 -3.89 -14.19
C TYR A 23 -13.70 -2.93 -13.61
N GLY A 24 -13.65 -2.66 -12.30
CA GLY A 24 -14.53 -1.69 -11.65
C GLY A 24 -14.35 -0.28 -12.22
N TYR A 25 -13.10 0.11 -12.50
CA TYR A 25 -12.77 1.38 -13.11
C TYR A 25 -13.33 1.52 -14.53
N ALA A 26 -13.13 0.51 -15.39
CA ALA A 26 -13.56 0.54 -16.79
C ALA A 26 -15.09 0.62 -16.93
N ILE A 27 -15.83 -0.19 -16.17
CA ILE A 27 -17.31 -0.16 -16.15
C ILE A 27 -17.79 1.24 -15.74
N THR A 28 -17.13 1.80 -14.74
CA THR A 28 -17.57 3.06 -14.15
C THR A 28 -17.20 4.27 -14.98
N GLN A 29 -16.17 4.21 -15.83
CA GLN A 29 -15.95 5.28 -16.81
C GLN A 29 -17.12 5.42 -17.79
N ILE A 30 -17.69 4.30 -18.24
CA ILE A 30 -18.82 4.29 -19.18
C ILE A 30 -20.09 4.82 -18.50
N VAL A 31 -20.40 4.30 -17.31
CA VAL A 31 -21.63 4.65 -16.58
C VAL A 31 -21.53 6.02 -15.90
N GLY A 32 -20.35 6.38 -15.39
CA GLY A 32 -20.09 7.58 -14.61
C GLY A 32 -20.33 8.87 -15.39
N GLY A 33 -20.08 8.87 -16.69
CA GLY A 33 -20.38 10.01 -17.57
C GLY A 33 -21.88 10.32 -17.63
N ARG A 34 -22.73 9.29 -17.72
CA ARG A 34 -24.20 9.46 -17.69
C ARG A 34 -24.71 9.80 -16.29
N ALA A 35 -24.16 9.17 -15.26
CA ALA A 35 -24.57 9.40 -13.88
C ALA A 35 -24.28 10.84 -13.41
N ALA A 36 -23.18 11.46 -13.88
CA ALA A 36 -22.84 12.84 -13.56
C ALA A 36 -23.83 13.86 -14.13
N GLU A 37 -24.42 13.58 -15.31
CA GLU A 37 -25.43 14.43 -15.93
C GLU A 37 -26.78 14.35 -15.22
N VAL A 38 -27.17 13.15 -14.74
CA VAL A 38 -28.50 12.91 -14.17
C VAL A 38 -28.58 13.28 -12.68
N TYR A 39 -27.58 12.90 -11.87
CA TYR A 39 -27.63 13.06 -10.41
C TYR A 39 -26.91 14.31 -9.89
N GLY A 40 -26.21 15.02 -10.78
CA GLY A 40 -25.42 16.19 -10.44
C GLY A 40 -24.09 15.84 -9.77
N VAL A 41 -23.06 16.59 -10.15
CA VAL A 41 -21.66 16.26 -9.82
C VAL A 41 -21.36 16.26 -8.31
N ARG A 42 -22.06 17.10 -7.53
CA ARG A 42 -21.80 17.29 -6.10
C ARG A 42 -22.11 16.03 -5.28
N TRP A 43 -23.24 15.37 -5.56
CA TRP A 43 -23.67 14.18 -4.83
C TRP A 43 -22.88 12.95 -5.24
N VAL A 44 -22.65 12.81 -6.54
CA VAL A 44 -21.84 11.71 -7.10
C VAL A 44 -20.42 11.76 -6.52
N PHE A 45 -19.75 12.91 -6.60
CA PHE A 45 -18.38 13.08 -6.10
C PHE A 45 -18.29 12.85 -4.58
N GLY A 46 -19.23 13.40 -3.80
CA GLY A 46 -19.27 13.19 -2.36
C GLY A 46 -19.48 11.72 -1.98
N SER A 47 -20.39 11.02 -2.65
CA SER A 47 -20.63 9.60 -2.41
C SER A 47 -19.42 8.72 -2.73
N CYS A 48 -18.68 9.02 -3.80
CA CYS A 48 -17.46 8.32 -4.17
C CYS A 48 -16.34 8.55 -3.14
N ILE A 49 -16.19 9.76 -2.60
CA ILE A 49 -15.18 10.04 -1.56
C ILE A 49 -15.51 9.25 -0.29
N LEU A 50 -16.77 9.24 0.13
CA LEU A 50 -17.19 8.50 1.34
C LEU A 50 -17.00 6.99 1.14
N ALA A 51 -17.51 6.44 0.04
CA ALA A 51 -17.38 5.01 -0.26
C ALA A 51 -15.91 4.59 -0.46
N GLY A 52 -15.10 5.43 -1.10
CA GLY A 52 -13.65 5.23 -1.24
C GLY A 52 -12.92 5.26 0.11
N GLY A 53 -13.28 6.20 1.00
CA GLY A 53 -12.72 6.28 2.35
C GLY A 53 -13.06 5.06 3.21
N VAL A 54 -14.31 4.61 3.19
CA VAL A 54 -14.75 3.39 3.88
C VAL A 54 -14.01 2.17 3.33
N SER A 55 -13.89 2.05 2.01
CA SER A 55 -13.16 0.95 1.35
C SER A 55 -11.66 0.94 1.70
N ALA A 56 -11.05 2.12 1.88
CA ALA A 56 -9.67 2.25 2.32
C ALA A 56 -9.47 1.77 3.77
N LEU A 57 -10.40 2.08 4.67
CA LEU A 57 -10.38 1.58 6.05
C LEU A 57 -10.65 0.07 6.12
N LEU A 58 -11.46 -0.46 5.20
CA LEU A 58 -11.78 -1.88 5.14
C LEU A 58 -10.67 -2.73 4.51
N SER A 59 -9.77 -2.12 3.73
CA SER A 59 -8.64 -2.81 3.08
C SER A 59 -7.73 -3.60 4.02
N PRO A 60 -7.21 -3.05 5.14
CA PRO A 60 -6.37 -3.83 6.07
C PRO A 60 -7.14 -4.94 6.80
N ILE A 61 -8.45 -4.78 7.02
CA ILE A 61 -9.31 -5.78 7.66
C ILE A 61 -9.60 -6.93 6.68
N ALA A 62 -9.92 -6.60 5.43
CA ALA A 62 -10.17 -7.56 4.36
C ALA A 62 -8.93 -8.41 4.06
N ALA A 63 -7.74 -7.80 4.09
CA ALA A 63 -6.47 -8.50 3.89
C ALA A 63 -6.21 -9.64 4.90
N ARG A 64 -6.74 -9.50 6.13
CA ARG A 64 -6.57 -10.49 7.21
C ARG A 64 -7.65 -11.57 7.25
N THR A 65 -8.76 -11.38 6.52
CA THR A 65 -9.96 -12.23 6.67
C THR A 65 -10.12 -13.19 5.50
N HIS A 66 -10.21 -12.68 4.27
CA HIS A 66 -10.50 -13.51 3.09
C HIS A 66 -10.14 -12.79 1.78
N TYR A 67 -9.52 -13.50 0.83
CA TYR A 67 -9.11 -12.96 -0.48
C TYR A 67 -10.30 -12.40 -1.28
N GLY A 68 -11.46 -13.06 -1.23
CA GLY A 68 -12.68 -12.61 -1.92
C GLY A 68 -13.20 -11.25 -1.40
N LEU A 69 -13.06 -10.99 -0.10
CA LEU A 69 -13.49 -9.72 0.50
C LEU A 69 -12.56 -8.58 0.05
N LEU A 70 -11.27 -8.87 -0.08
CA LEU A 70 -10.30 -7.93 -0.65
C LEU A 70 -10.62 -7.59 -2.11
N ILE A 71 -11.00 -8.59 -2.92
CA ILE A 71 -11.40 -8.39 -4.33
C ILE A 71 -12.62 -7.46 -4.41
N THR A 72 -13.65 -7.69 -3.59
CA THR A 72 -14.85 -6.82 -3.58
C THR A 72 -14.50 -5.40 -3.16
N VAL A 73 -13.69 -5.22 -2.11
CA VAL A 73 -13.23 -3.89 -1.67
C VAL A 73 -12.45 -3.20 -2.78
N ARG A 74 -11.57 -3.92 -3.50
CA ARG A 74 -10.81 -3.38 -4.63
C ARG A 74 -11.67 -2.99 -5.82
N PHE A 75 -12.67 -3.80 -6.13
CA PHE A 75 -13.64 -3.49 -7.17
C PHE A 75 -14.41 -2.20 -6.84
N LEU A 76 -14.94 -2.08 -5.62
CA LEU A 76 -15.64 -0.87 -5.15
C LEU A 76 -14.74 0.37 -5.20
N GLN A 77 -13.46 0.21 -4.83
CA GLN A 77 -12.47 1.28 -4.88
C GLN A 77 -12.20 1.73 -6.32
N GLY A 78 -12.08 0.77 -7.26
CA GLY A 78 -11.95 1.04 -8.69
C GLY A 78 -13.16 1.80 -9.26
N MET A 79 -14.37 1.42 -8.85
CA MET A 79 -15.59 2.14 -9.25
C MET A 79 -15.58 3.60 -8.77
N CYS A 80 -15.29 3.83 -7.48
CA CYS A 80 -15.25 5.18 -6.93
C CYS A 80 -14.22 6.08 -7.64
N GLN A 81 -13.07 5.50 -7.99
CA GLN A 81 -11.99 6.24 -8.66
C GLN A 81 -12.32 6.55 -10.14
N GLY A 82 -13.10 5.70 -10.81
CA GLY A 82 -13.56 5.89 -12.19
C GLY A 82 -14.38 7.16 -12.42
N VAL A 83 -15.23 7.54 -11.45
CA VAL A 83 -16.08 8.76 -11.56
C VAL A 83 -15.38 10.02 -11.06
N SER A 84 -14.29 9.87 -10.31
CA SER A 84 -13.66 10.99 -9.59
C SER A 84 -13.05 12.03 -10.54
N TRP A 85 -12.37 11.59 -11.60
CA TRP A 85 -11.78 12.48 -12.61
C TRP A 85 -12.79 13.29 -13.42
N PRO A 86 -13.78 12.69 -14.10
CA PRO A 86 -14.78 13.47 -14.84
C PRO A 86 -15.56 14.41 -13.91
N SER A 87 -15.85 13.97 -12.68
CA SER A 87 -16.54 14.81 -11.69
C SER A 87 -15.71 16.01 -11.25
N MET A 88 -14.40 15.82 -11.04
CA MET A 88 -13.50 16.91 -10.67
C MET A 88 -13.42 17.95 -11.78
N HIS A 89 -13.28 17.52 -13.04
CA HIS A 89 -13.28 18.44 -14.18
C HIS A 89 -14.60 19.21 -14.30
N ALA A 90 -15.74 18.54 -14.14
CA ALA A 90 -17.05 19.19 -14.15
C ALA A 90 -17.23 20.17 -12.97
N LEU A 91 -16.71 19.85 -11.78
CA LEU A 91 -16.76 20.74 -10.61
C LEU A 91 -15.90 22.00 -10.83
N ILE A 92 -14.69 21.86 -11.36
CA ILE A 92 -13.80 23.00 -11.64
C ILE A 92 -14.45 23.96 -12.66
N VAL A 93 -15.13 23.42 -13.67
CA VAL A 93 -15.82 24.24 -14.69
C VAL A 93 -16.95 25.07 -14.07
N GLN A 94 -17.67 24.53 -13.08
CA GLN A 94 -18.76 25.22 -12.38
C GLN A 94 -18.27 26.28 -11.38
N TRP A 95 -17.15 26.04 -10.71
CA TRP A 95 -16.64 26.91 -9.64
C TRP A 95 -15.63 27.97 -10.10
N THR A 96 -14.95 27.76 -11.23
CA THR A 96 -13.83 28.62 -11.64
C THR A 96 -14.16 29.46 -12.89
N PRO A 97 -13.88 30.78 -12.89
CA PRO A 97 -14.04 31.63 -14.05
C PRO A 97 -13.17 31.14 -15.22
N PRO A 98 -13.64 31.26 -16.48
CA PRO A 98 -13.05 30.59 -17.64
C PRO A 98 -11.57 30.92 -17.87
N LEU A 99 -11.14 32.14 -17.54
CA LEU A 99 -9.75 32.59 -17.70
C LEU A 99 -8.78 31.89 -16.72
N GLU A 100 -9.25 31.47 -15.54
CA GLU A 100 -8.39 30.91 -14.48
C GLU A 100 -8.46 29.38 -14.39
N ARG A 101 -9.37 28.74 -15.14
CA ARG A 101 -9.52 27.26 -15.15
C ARG A 101 -8.20 26.51 -15.35
N PRO A 102 -7.32 26.87 -16.31
CA PRO A 102 -6.06 26.14 -16.51
C PRO A 102 -5.13 26.25 -15.30
N ARG A 103 -5.15 27.37 -14.59
CA ARG A 103 -4.33 27.59 -13.39
C ARG A 103 -4.80 26.72 -12.23
N PHE A 104 -6.12 26.63 -12.02
CA PHE A 104 -6.72 25.72 -11.03
C PHE A 104 -6.43 24.25 -11.34
N ILE A 105 -6.62 23.85 -12.60
CA ILE A 105 -6.33 22.49 -13.06
C ILE A 105 -4.84 22.16 -12.85
N GLY A 106 -3.93 23.07 -13.21
CA GLY A 106 -2.49 22.91 -12.98
C GLY A 106 -2.14 22.71 -11.51
N PHE A 107 -2.78 23.46 -10.60
CA PHE A 107 -2.58 23.29 -9.16
C PHE A 107 -3.04 21.91 -8.65
N VAL A 108 -4.18 21.42 -9.14
CA VAL A 108 -4.70 20.08 -8.81
C VAL A 108 -3.75 18.99 -9.28
N TYR A 109 -3.31 19.02 -10.54
CA TYR A 109 -2.35 18.04 -11.06
C TYR A 109 -1.02 18.07 -10.31
N PHE A 110 -0.54 19.26 -9.92
CA PHE A 110 0.66 19.38 -9.10
C PHE A 110 0.50 18.72 -7.72
N GLY A 111 -0.67 18.87 -7.10
CA GLY A 111 -1.01 18.20 -5.86
C GLY A 111 -0.92 16.67 -5.96
N GLU A 112 -1.49 16.10 -7.03
CA GLU A 112 -1.41 14.66 -7.29
C GLU A 112 0.01 14.17 -7.54
N PHE A 113 0.79 14.91 -8.34
CA PHE A 113 2.19 14.57 -8.57
C PHE A 113 2.99 14.57 -7.26
N ARG A 114 2.78 15.58 -6.41
CA ARG A 114 3.39 15.64 -5.07
C ARG A 114 2.96 14.46 -4.20
N ARG A 115 1.74 13.94 -4.33
CA ARG A 115 1.28 12.74 -3.60
C ARG A 115 2.06 11.50 -4.02
N VAL A 116 2.24 11.29 -5.32
CA VAL A 116 3.00 10.15 -5.87
C VAL A 116 4.47 10.20 -5.44
N VAL A 117 5.12 11.36 -5.59
CA VAL A 117 6.53 11.53 -5.19
C VAL A 117 6.73 11.29 -3.70
N ARG A 118 5.81 11.78 -2.85
CA ARG A 118 5.90 11.53 -1.40
C ARG A 118 5.70 10.05 -1.07
N GLY A 119 4.80 9.36 -1.77
CA GLY A 119 4.60 7.93 -1.64
C GLY A 119 5.86 7.13 -1.99
N ALA A 120 6.49 7.43 -3.13
CA ALA A 120 7.73 6.78 -3.55
C ALA A 120 8.86 6.98 -2.52
N LYS A 121 9.00 8.19 -1.98
CA LYS A 121 9.98 8.48 -0.91
C LYS A 121 9.71 7.70 0.37
N VAL A 122 8.44 7.49 0.74
CA VAL A 122 8.10 6.68 1.91
C VAL A 122 8.50 5.23 1.68
N THR A 123 8.23 4.67 0.50
CA THR A 123 8.63 3.31 0.16
C THR A 123 10.16 3.15 0.21
N GLU A 124 10.90 4.07 -0.42
CA GLU A 124 12.37 4.08 -0.39
C GLU A 124 12.90 4.14 1.04
N LYS A 125 12.30 4.96 1.91
CA LYS A 125 12.70 5.05 3.32
C LYS A 125 12.39 3.76 4.09
N CYS A 126 11.27 3.09 3.81
CA CYS A 126 10.96 1.80 4.41
C CYS A 126 11.97 0.72 4.01
N ASP A 127 12.38 0.69 2.75
CA ASP A 127 13.37 -0.28 2.24
C ASP A 127 14.75 -0.06 2.87
N GLU A 128 15.15 1.21 3.02
CA GLU A 128 16.38 1.58 3.74
C GLU A 128 16.36 1.06 5.18
N VAL A 129 15.27 1.30 5.92
CA VAL A 129 15.12 0.85 7.31
C VAL A 129 15.11 -0.68 7.40
N LEU A 130 14.45 -1.37 6.46
CA LEU A 130 14.45 -2.83 6.40
C LEU A 130 15.87 -3.38 6.17
N SER A 131 16.64 -2.76 5.29
CA SER A 131 18.04 -3.15 5.05
C SER A 131 18.90 -2.96 6.30
N GLU A 132 18.70 -1.88 7.06
CA GLU A 132 19.41 -1.65 8.33
C GLU A 132 19.05 -2.71 9.38
N VAL A 133 17.78 -3.06 9.52
CA VAL A 133 17.32 -4.08 10.46
C VAL A 133 17.90 -5.45 10.10
N HIS A 134 17.91 -5.82 8.82
CA HIS A 134 18.51 -7.07 8.35
C HIS A 134 20.01 -7.14 8.65
N GLN A 135 20.75 -6.06 8.36
CA GLN A 135 22.19 -5.93 8.63
C GLN A 135 22.50 -6.02 10.14
N ARG A 136 21.68 -5.37 10.98
CA ARG A 136 21.80 -5.42 12.45
C ARG A 136 21.51 -6.81 12.99
N SER A 137 20.54 -7.52 12.42
CA SER A 137 20.23 -8.90 12.77
C SER A 137 21.42 -9.82 12.47
N LEU A 138 21.99 -9.76 11.25
CA LEU A 138 23.18 -10.54 10.88
C LEU A 138 24.40 -10.23 11.77
N THR A 139 24.60 -8.97 12.11
CA THR A 139 25.68 -8.55 13.03
C THR A 139 25.43 -9.09 14.44
N GLY A 140 24.18 -9.08 14.92
CA GLY A 140 23.78 -9.71 16.17
C GLY A 140 24.03 -11.22 16.19
N TYR A 141 23.72 -11.93 15.10
CA TYR A 141 24.01 -13.36 14.94
C TYR A 141 25.52 -13.64 14.93
N MET A 142 26.32 -12.84 14.22
CA MET A 142 27.78 -12.99 14.19
C MET A 142 28.43 -12.74 15.55
N VAL A 143 27.99 -11.71 16.29
CA VAL A 143 28.47 -11.46 17.66
C VAL A 143 28.09 -12.62 18.58
N ARG A 144 26.85 -13.13 18.47
CA ARG A 144 26.39 -14.28 19.26
C ARG A 144 27.15 -15.56 18.91
N MET A 145 27.53 -15.79 17.65
CA MET A 145 28.42 -16.89 17.25
C MET A 145 29.84 -16.71 17.79
N LYS A 146 30.42 -15.51 17.77
CA LYS A 146 31.75 -15.24 18.37
C LYS A 146 31.74 -15.43 19.88
N VAL A 147 30.69 -14.96 20.57
CA VAL A 147 30.51 -15.16 22.01
C VAL A 147 30.33 -16.63 22.33
N TRP A 148 29.50 -17.36 21.57
CA TRP A 148 29.30 -18.80 21.77
C TRP A 148 30.58 -19.60 21.49
N GLY A 149 31.33 -19.26 20.43
CA GLY A 149 32.64 -19.84 20.15
C GLY A 149 33.67 -19.57 21.25
N ALA A 150 33.70 -18.36 21.81
CA ALA A 150 34.55 -18.03 22.95
C ALA A 150 34.13 -18.79 24.22
N THR A 151 32.82 -18.93 24.47
CA THR A 151 32.28 -19.62 25.64
C THR A 151 32.52 -21.14 25.58
N MET A 152 32.36 -21.75 24.40
CA MET A 152 32.73 -23.15 24.18
C MET A 152 34.25 -23.39 24.23
N GLY A 153 35.06 -22.43 23.80
CA GLY A 153 36.52 -22.45 24.00
C GLY A 153 36.89 -22.47 25.49
N ILE A 154 36.17 -21.72 26.31
CA ILE A 154 36.36 -21.68 27.77
C ILE A 154 35.84 -22.97 28.44
N GLU A 155 34.72 -23.53 28.01
CA GLU A 155 34.20 -24.80 28.55
C GLU A 155 35.06 -26.02 28.15
N SER A 156 35.60 -26.02 26.93
CA SER A 156 36.53 -27.08 26.47
C SER A 156 37.90 -26.99 27.15
N PHE A 157 38.38 -25.78 27.47
CA PHE A 157 39.56 -25.57 28.32
C PHE A 157 39.29 -25.95 29.79
N ARG A 158 38.10 -25.63 30.32
CA ARG A 158 37.66 -26.01 31.67
C ARG A 158 37.45 -27.51 31.85
N ARG A 159 37.08 -28.27 30.80
CA ARG A 159 37.07 -29.74 30.85
C ARG A 159 38.47 -30.36 30.85
N ARG A 160 39.48 -29.72 30.28
CA ARG A 160 40.88 -30.20 30.31
C ARG A 160 41.57 -29.87 31.64
N GLN A 161 41.21 -28.77 32.26
CA GLN A 161 41.64 -28.41 33.62
C GLN A 161 40.69 -29.07 34.61
N GLY A 162 40.91 -30.36 34.90
CA GLY A 162 40.21 -31.07 35.97
C GLY A 162 40.34 -30.29 37.28
N VAL A 163 39.25 -29.63 37.67
CA VAL A 163 39.09 -29.01 38.98
C VAL A 163 39.12 -30.13 40.01
N VAL A 164 40.32 -30.38 40.55
CA VAL A 164 40.52 -30.99 41.85
C VAL A 164 39.92 -30.03 42.85
N ARG A 165 38.73 -30.35 43.35
CA ARG A 165 38.18 -29.74 44.56
C ARG A 165 39.01 -30.24 45.74
N THR A 166 39.71 -29.33 46.40
CA THR A 166 40.11 -29.40 47.81
C THR A 166 39.64 -28.13 48.49
#